data_AF-A0A3E1EE04-F1
#
_entry.id   AF-A0A3E1EE04-F1
#
_cell.length_a   1.000
_cell.length_b   1.000
_cell.length_c   1.000
_cell.angle_alpha   90.00
_cell.angle_beta   90.00
_cell.angle_gamma   90.00
#
_symmetry.space_group_name_H-M   'P 1'
#
loop_
_entity.id
_entity.type
_entity.pdbx_description
1 polymer ?
#
loop_
_entity_poly.entity_id
_entity_poly.type
_entity_poly.pdbx_seq_one_letter_code
_entity_poly.pdbx_strand_id
1 'polypeptide(L)'
;MALVVKGARWKIGVSLAVIFVAGAGLGWFAGQQAIYARQKAMSRPGFWDGMVLGRMEERLGLTPDQRATLEPLVRETAQRLQAQRRRAIQEQMQTVKGFYEQVEPHLTEEQRGRMERYRQQVRERAREEKPVLPPRPGGFPGSGPAWGRMPTPPNP
;
A
#
# COMPACT_ATOMS: atom_id res chain seq x y z
N MET A 1 15.06 -45.64 -32.84
CA MET A 1 15.49 -44.35 -32.24
C MET A 1 14.36 -43.46 -31.68
N ALA A 2 13.09 -43.90 -31.63
CA ALA A 2 11.99 -43.05 -31.16
C ALA A 2 11.73 -43.09 -29.63
N LEU A 3 12.26 -44.09 -28.91
CA LEU A 3 12.00 -44.28 -27.48
C LEU A 3 12.89 -43.41 -26.56
N VAL A 4 14.06 -42.98 -27.02
CA VAL A 4 14.96 -42.10 -26.24
C VAL A 4 14.41 -40.66 -26.18
N VAL A 5 13.64 -40.24 -27.19
CA VAL A 5 13.15 -38.86 -27.31
C VAL A 5 11.99 -38.56 -26.36
N LYS A 6 11.12 -39.53 -26.06
CA LYS A 6 9.94 -39.33 -25.19
C LYS A 6 10.35 -39.01 -23.74
N GLY A 7 11.39 -39.68 -23.23
CA GLY A 7 11.97 -39.41 -21.90
C GLY A 7 12.76 -38.10 -21.81
N ALA A 8 13.30 -37.60 -22.94
CA ALA A 8 14.04 -36.34 -22.99
C ALA A 8 13.12 -35.11 -23.04
N ARG A 9 11.96 -35.20 -23.72
CA ARG A 9 11.00 -34.09 -23.84
C ARG A 9 10.40 -33.66 -22.49
N TRP A 10 10.08 -34.61 -21.62
CA TRP A 10 9.63 -34.31 -20.26
C TRP A 10 10.71 -33.59 -19.45
N LYS A 11 11.97 -34.06 -19.55
CA LYS A 11 13.11 -33.42 -18.88
C LYS A 11 13.30 -31.97 -19.34
N ILE A 12 13.16 -31.69 -20.64
CA ILE A 12 13.19 -30.33 -21.19
C ILE A 12 12.05 -29.48 -20.62
N GLY A 13 10.83 -30.01 -20.57
CA GLY A 13 9.69 -29.30 -19.97
C GLY A 13 9.90 -28.97 -18.50
N VAL A 14 10.43 -29.93 -17.72
CA VAL A 14 10.77 -29.73 -16.30
C VAL A 14 11.88 -28.70 -16.13
N SER A 15 12.94 -28.76 -16.94
CA SER A 15 14.03 -27.76 -16.89
C SER A 15 13.53 -26.35 -17.18
N LEU A 16 12.67 -26.18 -18.18
CA LEU A 16 12.04 -24.89 -18.48
C LEU A 16 11.14 -24.40 -17.35
N ALA A 17 10.35 -25.29 -16.75
CA ALA A 17 9.49 -24.95 -15.62
C ALA A 17 10.33 -24.49 -14.40
N VAL A 18 11.44 -25.16 -14.11
CA VAL A 18 12.35 -24.77 -13.01
C VAL A 18 12.97 -23.40 -13.26
N ILE A 19 13.47 -23.14 -14.48
CA ILE A 19 14.04 -21.83 -14.84
C ILE A 19 12.98 -20.74 -14.73
N PHE A 20 11.75 -21.02 -15.18
CA PHE A 20 10.64 -20.08 -15.11
C PHE A 20 10.27 -19.75 -13.67
N VAL A 21 10.14 -20.76 -12.80
CA VAL A 21 9.83 -20.56 -11.37
C VAL A 21 10.96 -19.79 -10.67
N ALA A 22 12.22 -20.10 -10.99
CA ALA A 22 13.36 -19.36 -10.46
C ALA A 22 13.35 -17.89 -10.91
N GLY A 23 13.08 -17.63 -12.19
CA GLY A 23 12.95 -16.27 -12.73
C GLY A 23 11.77 -15.49 -12.15
N ALA A 24 10.60 -16.13 -12.02
CA ALA A 24 9.42 -15.53 -11.41
C ALA A 24 9.64 -15.19 -9.93
N GLY A 25 10.28 -16.09 -9.17
CA GLY A 25 10.64 -15.85 -7.77
C GLY A 25 11.60 -14.68 -7.61
N LEU A 26 12.66 -14.63 -8.43
CA LEU A 26 13.62 -13.52 -8.44
C LEU A 26 12.96 -12.20 -8.85
N GLY A 27 12.12 -12.21 -9.89
CA GLY A 27 11.39 -11.03 -10.34
C GLY A 27 10.40 -10.52 -9.29
N TRP A 28 9.66 -11.41 -8.63
CA TRP A 28 8.74 -11.06 -7.54
C TRP A 28 9.48 -10.44 -6.35
N PHE A 29 10.58 -11.06 -5.92
CA PHE A 29 11.36 -10.58 -4.79
C PHE A 29 12.03 -9.23 -5.09
N ALA A 30 12.66 -9.08 -6.26
CA ALA A 30 13.25 -7.81 -6.69
C ALA A 30 12.18 -6.71 -6.86
N GLY A 31 11.01 -7.06 -7.40
CA GLY A 31 9.88 -6.14 -7.54
C GLY A 31 9.36 -5.66 -6.18
N GLN A 32 9.13 -6.57 -5.23
CA GLN A 32 8.76 -6.27 -3.85
C GLN A 32 9.77 -5.32 -3.19
N GLN A 33 11.07 -5.63 -3.33
CA GLN A 33 12.14 -4.82 -2.76
C GLN A 33 12.23 -3.43 -3.39
N ALA A 34 12.01 -3.30 -4.71
CA ALA A 34 11.98 -2.02 -5.40
C ALA A 34 10.77 -1.16 -4.99
N ILE A 35 9.58 -1.77 -4.83
CA ILE A 35 8.38 -1.09 -4.32
C ILE A 35 8.62 -0.59 -2.90
N TYR A 36 9.16 -1.45 -2.03
CA TYR A 36 9.49 -1.10 -0.65
C TYR A 36 10.53 0.03 -0.57
N ALA A 37 11.58 -0.03 -1.39
CA ALA A 37 12.60 1.00 -1.45
C ALA A 37 12.02 2.35 -1.90
N ARG A 38 11.14 2.34 -2.93
CA ARG A 38 10.43 3.55 -3.38
C ARG A 38 9.52 4.10 -2.29
N GLN A 39 8.75 3.26 -1.60
CA GLN A 39 7.89 3.70 -0.50
C GLN A 39 8.69 4.31 0.67
N LYS A 40 9.82 3.69 1.03
CA LYS A 40 10.72 4.21 2.06
C LYS A 40 11.34 5.54 1.64
N ALA A 41 11.74 5.69 0.37
CA ALA A 41 12.23 6.95 -0.18
C ALA A 41 11.15 8.04 -0.13
N MET A 42 9.91 7.71 -0.49
CA MET A 42 8.76 8.63 -0.43
C MET A 42 8.40 9.05 1.01
N SER A 43 8.80 8.26 2.00
CA SER A 43 8.56 8.52 3.43
C SER A 43 9.71 9.27 4.10
N ARG A 44 10.79 9.60 3.37
CA ARG A 44 11.92 10.37 3.92
C ARG A 44 11.49 11.82 4.20
N PRO A 45 11.87 12.38 5.36
CA PRO A 45 11.76 13.82 5.60
C PRO A 45 12.41 14.59 4.45
N GLY A 46 11.70 15.57 3.88
CA GLY A 46 12.20 16.39 2.77
C GLY A 46 12.00 15.81 1.35
N PHE A 47 11.51 14.58 1.19
CA PHE A 47 11.24 14.03 -0.15
C PHE A 47 10.15 14.81 -0.89
N TRP A 48 9.07 15.15 -0.18
CA TRP A 48 7.98 15.97 -0.74
C TRP A 48 8.48 17.37 -1.07
N ASP A 49 9.27 17.98 -0.17
CA ASP A 49 9.83 19.31 -0.34
C ASP A 49 10.71 19.40 -1.59
N GLY A 50 11.63 18.43 -1.75
CA GLY A 50 12.50 18.35 -2.91
C GLY A 50 11.74 18.06 -4.21
N MET A 51 10.68 17.24 -4.17
CA MET A 51 9.83 16.97 -5.32
C MET A 51 9.06 18.24 -5.77
N VAL A 52 8.48 18.98 -4.82
CA VAL A 52 7.71 20.19 -5.12
C VAL A 52 8.62 21.28 -5.65
N LEU A 53 9.74 21.54 -4.99
CA LEU A 53 10.73 22.53 -5.44
C LEU A 53 11.31 22.16 -6.80
N GLY A 54 11.65 20.89 -7.03
CA GLY A 54 12.14 20.44 -8.34
C GLY A 54 11.11 20.63 -9.46
N ARG A 55 9.83 20.35 -9.19
CA ARG A 55 8.76 20.61 -10.17
C ARG A 55 8.51 22.10 -10.40
N MET A 56 8.63 22.93 -9.37
CA MET A 56 8.53 24.38 -9.50
C MET A 56 9.71 24.92 -10.32
N GLU A 57 10.92 24.42 -10.09
CA GLU A 57 12.10 24.79 -10.87
C GLU A 57 11.94 24.43 -12.35
N GLU A 58 11.51 23.19 -12.64
CA GLU A 58 11.27 22.72 -14.01
C GLU A 58 10.20 23.55 -14.74
N ARG A 59 9.12 23.93 -14.05
CA ARG A 59 7.97 24.60 -14.70
C ARG A 59 8.04 26.13 -14.68
N LEU A 60 8.70 26.72 -13.70
CA LEU A 60 8.73 28.16 -13.48
C LEU A 60 10.12 28.76 -13.69
N GLY A 61 11.16 27.93 -13.88
CA GLY A 61 12.53 28.41 -14.06
C GLY A 61 13.07 29.12 -12.83
N LEU A 62 12.88 28.53 -11.64
CA LEU A 62 13.34 29.13 -10.39
C LEU A 62 14.86 29.32 -10.38
N THR A 63 15.31 30.54 -10.04
CA THR A 63 16.73 30.80 -9.76
C THR A 63 17.15 30.17 -8.42
N PRO A 64 18.45 29.92 -8.19
CA PRO A 64 18.95 29.37 -6.93
C PRO A 64 18.52 30.19 -5.70
N ASP A 65 18.53 31.53 -5.80
CA ASP A 65 18.14 32.42 -4.72
C ASP A 65 16.63 32.36 -4.42
N GLN A 66 15.80 32.26 -5.46
CA GLN A 66 14.36 32.05 -5.30
C GLN A 66 14.07 30.69 -4.68
N ARG A 67 14.80 29.65 -5.07
CA ARG A 67 14.68 28.31 -4.49
C ARG A 67 15.03 28.32 -3.00
N ALA A 68 16.14 28.95 -2.61
CA ALA A 68 16.54 29.09 -1.21
C ALA A 68 15.48 29.83 -0.37
N THR A 69 14.81 30.82 -0.97
CA THR A 69 13.73 31.57 -0.32
C THR A 69 12.45 30.75 -0.17
N LEU A 70 12.11 29.92 -1.16
CA LEU A 70 10.88 29.11 -1.17
C LEU A 70 11.00 27.82 -0.34
N GLU A 71 12.21 27.30 -0.14
CA GLU A 71 12.45 26.08 0.63
C GLU A 71 11.78 26.07 2.03
N PRO A 72 11.95 27.09 2.90
CA PRO A 72 11.29 27.10 4.20
C PRO A 72 9.75 27.09 4.10
N LEU A 73 9.16 27.77 3.11
CA LEU A 73 7.71 27.81 2.90
C LEU A 73 7.15 26.43 2.48
N VAL A 74 7.86 25.74 1.60
CA VAL A 74 7.50 24.38 1.17
C VAL A 74 7.60 23.42 2.36
N ARG A 75 8.68 23.51 3.14
CA ARG A 75 8.89 22.67 4.33
C ARG A 75 7.80 22.87 5.39
N GLU A 76 7.45 24.12 5.67
CA GLU A 76 6.36 24.45 6.61
C GLU A 76 5.03 23.87 6.12
N THR A 77 4.74 24.01 4.83
CA THR A 77 3.52 23.45 4.22
C THR A 77 3.48 21.93 4.35
N ALA A 78 4.60 21.25 4.11
CA ALA A 78 4.72 19.81 4.25
C ALA A 78 4.41 19.34 5.69
N GLN A 79 4.94 20.07 6.69
CA GLN A 79 4.68 19.79 8.11
C GLN A 79 3.20 19.98 8.46
N ARG A 80 2.56 21.06 7.98
CA ARG A 80 1.13 21.31 8.20
C ARG A 80 0.27 20.20 7.59
N LEU A 81 0.57 19.79 6.35
CA LEU A 81 -0.13 18.66 5.70
C LEU A 81 0.05 17.35 6.47
N GLN A 82 1.26 17.09 6.99
CA GLN A 82 1.49 15.89 7.80
C GLN A 82 0.70 15.94 9.11
N ALA A 83 0.62 17.09 9.78
CA ALA A 83 -0.15 17.28 10.99
C ALA A 83 -1.66 17.08 10.73
N GLN A 84 -2.19 17.69 9.66
CA GLN A 84 -3.59 17.53 9.25
C GLN A 84 -3.91 16.05 8.95
N ARG A 85 -3.03 15.36 8.23
CA ARG A 85 -3.21 13.94 7.94
C ARG A 85 -3.27 13.09 9.22
N ARG A 86 -2.41 13.38 10.20
CA ARG A 86 -2.44 12.66 11.48
C ARG A 86 -3.77 12.87 12.21
N ARG A 87 -4.27 14.11 12.25
CA ARG A 87 -5.56 14.45 12.87
C ARG A 87 -6.72 13.73 12.18
N ALA A 88 -6.80 13.82 10.85
CA ALA A 88 -7.84 13.16 10.06
C ALA A 88 -7.87 11.64 10.25
N ILE A 89 -6.70 10.98 10.32
CA ILE A 89 -6.63 9.54 10.61
C ILE A 89 -7.18 9.23 12.01
N GLN A 90 -6.83 10.03 13.02
CA GLN A 90 -7.33 9.82 14.39
C GLN A 90 -8.85 10.01 14.47
N GLU A 91 -9.38 11.07 13.86
CA GLU A 91 -10.82 11.35 13.80
C GLU A 91 -11.58 10.23 13.06
N GLN A 92 -11.03 9.74 11.95
CA GLN A 92 -11.59 8.61 11.22
C GLN A 92 -11.63 7.34 12.08
N MET A 93 -10.55 7.02 12.80
CA MET A 93 -10.50 5.85 13.68
C MET A 93 -11.52 5.95 14.82
N GLN A 94 -11.69 7.14 15.40
CA GLN A 94 -12.71 7.39 16.44
C GLN A 94 -14.13 7.22 15.90
N THR A 95 -14.40 7.74 14.69
CA THR A 95 -15.71 7.60 14.03
C THR A 95 -16.06 6.12 13.83
N VAL A 96 -15.11 5.34 13.32
CA VAL A 96 -15.29 3.90 13.10
C VAL A 96 -15.49 3.16 14.43
N LYS A 97 -14.74 3.52 15.48
CA LYS A 97 -14.93 2.96 16.83
C LYS A 97 -16.34 3.24 17.37
N GLY A 98 -16.80 4.48 17.26
CA GLY A 98 -18.13 4.86 17.72
C GLY A 98 -19.26 4.17 16.94
N PHE A 99 -19.09 3.95 15.63
CA PHE A 99 -20.03 3.14 14.84
C PHE A 99 -20.12 1.71 15.37
N TYR A 100 -18.97 1.09 15.67
CA TYR A 100 -18.92 -0.27 16.20
C TYR A 100 -19.57 -0.42 17.57
N GLU A 101 -19.40 0.55 18.46
CA GLU A 101 -20.04 0.58 19.77
C GLU A 101 -21.56 0.71 19.65
N GLN A 102 -22.06 1.40 18.63
CA GLN A 102 -23.49 1.50 18.34
C GLN A 102 -24.08 0.22 17.74
N VAL A 103 -23.31 -0.55 16.97
CA VAL A 103 -23.79 -1.79 16.33
C VAL A 103 -23.79 -2.97 17.30
N GLU A 104 -22.85 -3.03 18.24
CA GLU A 104 -22.65 -4.16 19.15
C GLU A 104 -23.89 -4.61 19.96
N PRO A 105 -24.76 -3.70 20.45
CA PRO A 105 -26.01 -4.07 21.12
C PRO A 105 -27.02 -4.79 20.21
N HIS A 106 -26.93 -4.59 18.88
CA HIS A 106 -27.85 -5.19 17.90
C HIS A 106 -27.39 -6.57 17.39
N LEU A 107 -26.22 -7.04 17.82
CA LEU A 107 -25.66 -8.32 17.40
C LEU A 107 -26.00 -9.42 18.40
N THR A 108 -26.26 -10.62 17.88
CA THR A 108 -26.28 -11.84 18.70
C THR A 108 -24.87 -12.17 19.22
N GLU A 109 -24.78 -12.99 20.26
CA GLU A 109 -23.48 -13.37 20.84
C GLU A 109 -22.55 -14.05 19.82
N GLU A 110 -23.11 -14.90 18.96
CA GLU A 110 -22.36 -15.53 17.85
C GLU A 110 -21.87 -14.50 16.83
N GLN A 111 -22.67 -13.49 16.53
CA GLN A 111 -22.31 -12.40 15.62
C GLN A 111 -21.24 -11.48 16.22
N ARG A 112 -21.27 -11.22 17.52
CA ARG A 112 -20.20 -10.49 18.23
C ARG A 112 -18.86 -11.22 18.14
N GLY A 113 -18.87 -12.54 18.38
CA GLY A 113 -17.67 -13.37 18.22
C GLY A 113 -17.12 -13.41 16.78
N ARG A 114 -17.97 -13.27 15.76
CA ARG A 114 -17.53 -13.12 14.35
C ARG A 114 -16.98 -11.72 14.07
N MET A 115 -17.62 -10.68 14.61
CA MET A 115 -17.20 -9.29 14.47
C MET A 115 -15.82 -9.05 15.11
N GLU A 116 -15.57 -9.60 16.30
CA GLU A 116 -14.28 -9.46 16.99
C GLU A 116 -13.14 -10.11 16.20
N ARG A 117 -13.36 -11.33 15.67
CA ARG A 117 -12.40 -12.01 14.79
C ARG A 117 -12.12 -11.21 13.52
N TYR A 118 -13.15 -10.60 12.93
CA TYR A 118 -12.98 -9.72 11.78
C TYR A 118 -12.13 -8.50 12.12
N ARG A 119 -12.38 -7.83 13.26
CA ARG A 119 -11.58 -6.68 13.72
C ARG A 119 -10.11 -7.05 13.96
N GLN A 120 -9.86 -8.22 14.55
CA GLN A 120 -8.50 -8.72 14.77
C GLN A 120 -7.76 -8.94 13.44
N GLN A 121 -8.39 -9.59 12.46
CA GLN A 121 -7.80 -9.77 11.13
C GLN A 121 -7.51 -8.43 10.43
N VAL A 122 -8.42 -7.45 10.53
CA VAL A 122 -8.19 -6.11 9.97
C VAL A 122 -7.01 -5.43 10.65
N ARG A 123 -6.89 -5.56 11.98
CA ARG A 123 -5.79 -5.00 12.76
C ARG A 123 -4.45 -5.67 12.46
N GLU A 124 -4.44 -6.97 12.27
CA GLU A 124 -3.26 -7.75 11.87
C GLU A 124 -2.81 -7.37 10.47
N ARG A 125 -3.73 -7.31 9.50
CA ARG A 125 -3.42 -6.81 8.15
C ARG A 125 -2.88 -5.39 8.17
N ALA A 126 -3.44 -4.50 8.99
CA ALA A 126 -2.96 -3.14 9.15
C ALA A 126 -1.60 -3.04 9.88
N ARG A 127 -1.17 -4.10 10.59
CA ARG A 127 0.16 -4.19 11.22
C ARG A 127 1.19 -4.81 10.27
N GLU A 128 0.78 -5.79 9.47
CA GLU A 128 1.60 -6.45 8.45
C GLU A 128 1.83 -5.52 7.24
N GLU A 129 0.80 -4.81 6.81
CA GLU A 129 0.92 -3.72 5.85
C GLU A 129 1.45 -2.47 6.57
N LYS A 130 2.70 -2.09 6.28
CA LYS A 130 3.23 -0.75 6.65
C LYS A 130 2.22 0.33 6.25
N PRO A 131 2.08 1.42 7.05
CA PRO A 131 0.88 2.26 7.08
C PRO A 131 0.46 2.63 5.66
N VAL A 132 -0.59 1.96 5.19
CA VAL A 132 -1.24 2.28 3.93
C VAL A 132 -1.65 3.74 4.07
N LEU A 133 -1.12 4.59 3.19
CA LEU A 133 -1.58 5.96 3.11
C LEU A 133 -3.11 5.95 2.98
N PRO A 134 -3.85 6.85 3.65
CA PRO A 134 -5.24 7.05 3.29
C PRO A 134 -5.31 7.31 1.78
N PRO A 135 -6.38 6.88 1.11
CA PRO A 135 -6.50 6.97 -0.35
C PRO A 135 -6.10 8.38 -0.81
N ARG A 136 -5.26 8.44 -1.85
CA ARG A 136 -4.85 9.72 -2.45
C ARG A 136 -6.12 10.49 -2.82
N PRO A 137 -6.26 11.78 -2.45
CA PRO A 137 -7.34 12.61 -2.98
C PRO A 137 -7.20 12.63 -4.51
N GLY A 138 -8.18 12.09 -5.24
CA GLY A 138 -8.20 12.08 -6.71
C GLY A 138 -7.92 10.74 -7.42
N GLY A 139 -8.02 9.59 -6.75
CA GLY A 139 -8.01 8.28 -7.41
C GLY A 139 -9.28 8.05 -8.26
N PHE A 140 -9.12 7.67 -9.53
CA PHE A 140 -10.20 7.37 -10.49
C PHE A 140 -11.26 6.41 -9.93
N PRO A 141 -12.55 6.57 -10.29
CA PRO A 141 -13.62 5.66 -9.88
C PRO A 141 -13.38 4.30 -10.55
N GLY A 142 -12.90 3.33 -9.76
CA GLY A 142 -12.61 1.97 -10.24
C GLY A 142 -11.38 1.30 -9.60
N SER A 143 -10.52 2.06 -8.91
CA SER A 143 -9.41 1.49 -8.12
C SER A 143 -9.61 1.73 -6.63
N GLY A 144 -10.74 1.21 -6.11
CA GLY A 144 -10.98 1.16 -4.67
C GLY A 144 -10.00 0.22 -3.96
N PRO A 145 -9.72 0.43 -2.66
CA PRO A 145 -8.97 -0.53 -1.87
C PRO A 145 -9.68 -1.90 -1.86
N ALA A 146 -8.90 -2.96 -1.68
CA ALA A 146 -9.37 -4.36 -1.66
C ALA A 146 -10.42 -4.70 -0.57
N TRP A 147 -10.92 -3.71 0.18
CA TRP A 147 -12.09 -3.85 1.07
C TRP A 147 -13.39 -4.19 0.31
N GLY A 148 -13.43 -3.99 -1.01
CA GLY A 148 -14.56 -4.42 -1.86
C GLY A 148 -14.53 -5.89 -2.28
N ARG A 149 -13.41 -6.61 -2.05
CA ARG A 149 -13.40 -8.08 -2.11
C ARG A 149 -13.60 -8.59 -0.69
N MET A 150 -14.87 -8.67 -0.26
CA MET A 150 -15.20 -9.50 0.89
C MET A 150 -14.61 -10.89 0.64
N PRO A 151 -13.88 -11.50 1.61
CA PRO A 151 -13.64 -12.93 1.53
C PRO A 151 -15.02 -13.59 1.46
N THR A 152 -15.27 -14.34 0.38
CA THR A 152 -16.48 -15.15 0.30
C THR A 152 -16.54 -15.99 1.58
N PRO A 153 -17.66 -15.99 2.31
CA PRO A 153 -17.79 -16.88 3.46
C PRO A 153 -17.42 -18.29 2.99
N PRO A 154 -16.69 -19.08 3.81
CA PRO A 154 -16.49 -20.48 3.48
C PRO A 154 -17.86 -21.10 3.23
N ASN A 155 -18.01 -21.77 2.08
CA ASN A 155 -19.24 -22.50 1.76
C ASN A 155 -19.58 -23.44 2.94
N PRO A 156 -20.87 -23.60 3.27
CA PRO A 156 -21.31 -24.52 4.31
C PRO A 156 -20.83 -25.95 4.06
#